data_AF-A0A4D4KYP5-F1
#
_entry.id   AF-A0A4D4KYP5-F1
#
_cell.length_a   1.000
_cell.length_b   1.000
_cell.length_c   1.000
_cell.angle_alpha   90.00
_cell.angle_beta   90.00
_cell.angle_gamma   90.00
#
_symmetry.space_group_name_H-M   'P 1'
#
loop_
_entity.id
_entity.type
_entity.pdbx_description
1 polymer ?
#
loop_
_entity_poly.entity_id
_entity_poly.type
_entity_poly.pdbx_seq_one_letter_code
_entity_poly.pdbx_strand_id
1 'polypeptide(L)'
;MLSILQIPHGGRVPRWLRFLGANLRHPTLAVRSLSNRRWSERTIIGLVMQTHDNSLTTYRKPKGPGKGLLTARQGHGEPNPDHIPEGAEAARHIADSINGFAGSNVGELMGTPLTAHFLGGCPIGASPEEGVIDPYHRLYGHPGIHVVDGAAVSANLGVNPSLTITAQAERAMSLWPNKGEPDPRPAPEAPYERLRPIPPRSPAVPADAFGALKLPLLPVPKAPPRA
;
A
#
# COMPACT_ATOMS: atom_id res chain seq x y z
N MET A 1 -8.82 5.83 -19.58
CA MET A 1 -9.24 7.11 -18.98
C MET A 1 -8.98 7.01 -17.50
N LEU A 2 -7.91 7.64 -17.00
CA LEU A 2 -7.55 7.56 -15.58
C LEU A 2 -7.99 8.81 -14.79
N SER A 3 -8.30 9.90 -15.50
CA SER A 3 -8.78 11.16 -14.91
C SER A 3 -10.03 11.65 -15.64
N ILE A 4 -11.07 11.97 -14.90
CA ILE A 4 -12.26 12.72 -15.34
C ILE A 4 -12.30 14.06 -14.62
N LEU A 5 -13.10 15.01 -15.10
CA LEU A 5 -13.38 16.23 -14.32
C LEU A 5 -13.93 15.87 -12.95
N GLN A 6 -13.41 16.52 -11.90
CA GLN A 6 -13.92 16.36 -10.55
C GLN A 6 -15.41 16.75 -10.52
N ILE A 7 -16.22 15.92 -9.87
CA ILE A 7 -17.66 16.12 -9.77
C ILE A 7 -17.99 16.55 -8.34
N PRO A 8 -18.84 17.57 -8.12
CA PRO A 8 -19.30 17.91 -6.78
C PRO A 8 -19.96 16.71 -6.10
N HIS A 9 -19.50 16.36 -4.90
CA HIS A 9 -20.07 15.28 -4.09
C HIS A 9 -21.19 15.81 -3.17
N GLY A 10 -22.21 14.99 -2.87
CA GLY A 10 -23.36 15.37 -2.03
C GLY A 10 -24.62 15.90 -2.75
N GLY A 11 -25.76 15.93 -2.07
CA GLY A 11 -27.06 16.37 -2.63
C GLY A 11 -27.94 15.25 -3.19
N ARG A 12 -29.19 15.59 -3.56
CA ARG A 12 -30.25 14.63 -3.99
C ARG A 12 -30.11 14.10 -5.42
N VAL A 13 -29.22 14.66 -6.23
CA VAL A 13 -29.07 14.31 -7.65
C VAL A 13 -28.09 13.15 -7.82
N PRO A 14 -28.39 12.11 -8.63
CA PRO A 14 -27.45 11.03 -8.95
C PRO A 14 -26.07 11.50 -9.45
N ARG A 15 -24.98 10.78 -9.13
CA ARG A 15 -23.60 11.14 -9.49
C ARG A 15 -23.40 11.30 -11.01
N TRP A 16 -24.00 10.41 -11.81
CA TRP A 16 -23.89 10.43 -13.28
C TRP A 16 -24.54 11.67 -13.93
N LEU A 17 -25.64 12.17 -13.37
CA LEU A 17 -26.28 13.40 -13.85
C LEU A 17 -25.42 14.64 -13.57
N ARG A 18 -24.79 14.68 -12.39
CA ARG A 18 -23.85 15.75 -12.04
C ARG A 18 -22.60 15.72 -12.91
N PHE A 19 -22.09 14.53 -13.21
CA PHE A 19 -21.01 14.35 -14.18
C PHE A 19 -21.39 14.93 -15.54
N LEU A 20 -22.55 14.56 -16.08
CA LEU A 20 -23.02 15.08 -17.36
C LEU A 20 -23.14 16.61 -17.34
N GLY A 21 -23.75 17.17 -16.29
CA GLY A 21 -23.85 18.62 -16.12
C GLY A 21 -22.50 19.34 -16.04
N ALA A 22 -21.52 18.76 -15.35
CA ALA A 22 -20.16 19.31 -15.26
C ALA A 22 -19.45 19.32 -16.63
N ASN A 23 -19.56 18.23 -17.39
CA ASN A 23 -18.97 18.14 -18.73
C ASN A 23 -19.65 19.12 -19.72
N LEU A 24 -20.97 19.28 -19.63
CA LEU A 24 -21.71 20.22 -20.48
C LEU A 24 -21.38 21.69 -20.15
N ARG A 25 -21.10 22.02 -18.89
CA ARG A 25 -20.67 23.37 -18.49
C ARG A 25 -19.24 23.69 -18.91
N HIS A 26 -18.38 22.68 -19.05
CA HIS A 26 -16.97 22.85 -19.38
C HIS A 26 -16.52 21.92 -20.53
N PRO A 27 -17.05 22.11 -21.76
CA PRO A 27 -16.83 21.17 -22.87
C PRO A 27 -15.36 21.07 -23.29
N THR A 28 -14.60 22.17 -23.23
CA THR A 28 -13.17 22.18 -23.56
C THR A 28 -12.34 21.40 -22.55
N LEU A 29 -12.65 21.54 -21.25
CA LEU A 29 -12.00 20.79 -20.18
C LEU A 29 -12.40 19.31 -20.24
N ALA A 30 -13.66 19.00 -20.57
CA ALA A 30 -14.12 17.63 -20.77
C ALA A 30 -13.28 16.94 -21.85
N VAL A 31 -13.19 17.51 -23.05
CA VAL A 31 -12.37 16.96 -24.15
C VAL A 31 -10.90 16.83 -23.75
N ARG A 32 -10.33 17.81 -23.04
CA ARG A 32 -8.96 17.74 -22.54
C ARG A 32 -8.77 16.60 -21.53
N SER A 33 -9.71 16.40 -20.61
CA SER A 33 -9.64 15.35 -19.58
C SER A 33 -9.65 13.94 -20.16
N LEU A 34 -10.30 13.75 -21.32
CA LEU A 34 -10.38 12.47 -22.03
C LEU A 34 -9.14 12.18 -22.90
N SER A 35 -8.23 13.15 -23.07
CA SER A 35 -7.03 12.99 -23.89
C SER A 35 -5.89 12.33 -23.11
N ASN A 36 -5.42 11.17 -23.57
CA ASN A 36 -4.24 10.51 -23.01
C ASN A 36 -2.90 11.05 -23.55
N ARG A 37 -2.93 12.02 -24.48
CA ARG A 37 -1.71 12.55 -25.12
C ARG A 37 -0.89 13.32 -24.10
N ARG A 38 0.32 12.83 -23.79
CA ARG A 38 1.24 13.40 -22.79
C ARG A 38 0.60 13.55 -21.40
N TRP A 39 -0.26 12.61 -21.05
CA TRP A 39 -1.01 12.65 -19.79
C TRP A 39 -0.09 12.66 -18.56
N SER A 40 1.01 11.90 -18.58
CA SER A 40 2.00 11.87 -17.49
C SER A 40 2.74 13.20 -17.30
N GLU A 41 2.92 13.99 -18.36
CA GLU A 41 3.55 15.32 -18.29
C GLU A 41 2.59 16.41 -17.78
N ARG A 42 1.28 16.10 -17.70
CA ARG A 42 0.22 17.09 -17.47
C ARG A 42 -0.67 16.77 -16.27
N THR A 43 -0.33 15.72 -15.50
CA THR A 43 -1.15 15.24 -14.40
C THR A 43 -0.33 15.16 -13.12
N ILE A 44 -0.86 15.74 -12.05
CA ILE A 44 -0.37 15.54 -10.69
C ILE A 44 -1.35 14.57 -10.01
N ILE A 45 -0.85 13.45 -9.52
CA ILE A 45 -1.66 12.45 -8.81
C ILE A 45 -1.58 12.74 -7.32
N GLY A 46 -2.64 13.32 -6.75
CA GLY A 46 -2.79 13.48 -5.31
C GLY A 46 -3.31 12.18 -4.69
N LEU A 47 -2.41 11.37 -4.14
CA LEU A 47 -2.79 10.17 -3.38
C LEU A 47 -3.15 10.56 -1.95
N VAL A 48 -4.35 10.18 -1.51
CA VAL A 48 -4.86 10.47 -0.17
C VAL A 48 -5.05 9.14 0.54
N MET A 49 -4.59 9.08 1.78
CA MET A 49 -4.77 7.93 2.66
C MET A 49 -5.56 8.35 3.89
N GLN A 50 -6.34 7.41 4.43
CA GLN A 50 -7.09 7.59 5.65
C GLN A 50 -6.66 6.56 6.68
N THR A 51 -6.89 6.88 7.95
CA THR A 51 -6.55 6.05 9.10
C THR A 51 -7.71 5.17 9.56
N HIS A 52 -8.72 4.94 8.71
CA HIS A 52 -9.85 4.06 9.03
C HIS A 52 -9.38 2.61 9.14
N ASP A 53 -9.90 1.89 10.14
CA ASP A 53 -9.73 0.44 10.24
C ASP A 53 -10.67 -0.23 9.24
N ASN A 54 -10.17 -0.41 8.01
CA ASN A 54 -10.87 -1.07 6.92
C ASN A 54 -10.02 -2.20 6.33
N SER A 55 -10.69 -3.15 5.69
CA SER A 55 -10.00 -4.27 5.06
C SER A 55 -10.74 -4.78 3.83
N LEU A 56 -10.01 -5.54 3.01
CA LEU A 56 -10.52 -6.23 1.84
C LEU A 56 -10.20 -7.71 1.95
N THR A 57 -11.18 -8.56 1.67
CA THR A 57 -10.94 -9.99 1.49
C THR A 57 -10.81 -10.28 0.01
N THR A 58 -9.61 -10.69 -0.41
CA THR A 58 -9.38 -11.18 -1.78
C THR A 58 -9.82 -12.62 -1.91
N TYR A 59 -10.51 -12.97 -2.99
CA TYR A 59 -10.94 -14.33 -3.28
C TYR A 59 -10.93 -14.60 -4.78
N ARG A 60 -10.76 -15.88 -5.14
CA ARG A 60 -10.88 -16.32 -6.52
C ARG A 60 -12.35 -16.54 -6.87
N LYS A 61 -12.84 -15.92 -7.94
CA LYS A 61 -14.24 -16.04 -8.36
C LYS A 61 -14.58 -17.49 -8.72
N PRO A 62 -15.53 -18.15 -8.01
CA PRO A 62 -15.74 -19.59 -8.17
C PRO A 62 -16.60 -19.97 -9.39
N LYS A 63 -17.52 -19.09 -9.81
CA LYS A 63 -18.48 -19.34 -10.89
C LYS A 63 -18.89 -18.05 -11.62
N GLY A 64 -19.50 -18.21 -12.79
CA GLY A 64 -20.01 -17.12 -13.64
C GLY A 64 -18.94 -16.44 -14.50
N PRO A 65 -19.30 -15.34 -15.20
CA PRO A 65 -18.36 -14.57 -16.02
C PRO A 65 -17.15 -14.11 -15.21
N GLY A 66 -15.94 -14.35 -15.70
CA GLY A 66 -14.71 -14.07 -14.96
C GLY A 66 -14.35 -15.11 -13.89
N LYS A 67 -14.89 -16.34 -13.99
CA LYS A 67 -14.46 -17.48 -13.16
C LYS A 67 -12.93 -17.58 -13.18
N GLY A 68 -12.35 -17.75 -12.00
CA GLY A 68 -10.92 -17.92 -11.81
C GLY A 68 -10.14 -16.62 -11.64
N LEU A 69 -10.74 -15.45 -11.89
CA LEU A 69 -10.12 -14.15 -11.59
C LEU A 69 -10.05 -13.91 -10.08
N LEU A 70 -8.98 -13.25 -9.64
CA LEU A 70 -8.88 -12.71 -8.29
C LEU A 70 -9.71 -11.43 -8.21
N THR A 71 -10.58 -11.35 -7.22
CA THR A 71 -11.42 -10.18 -6.95
C THR A 71 -11.41 -9.90 -5.45
N ALA A 72 -11.87 -8.71 -5.05
CA ALA A 72 -11.99 -8.33 -3.66
C ALA A 72 -13.45 -8.09 -3.28
N ARG A 73 -13.73 -8.19 -1.98
CA ARG A 73 -14.96 -7.72 -1.33
C ARG A 73 -14.58 -7.03 -0.01
N GLN A 74 -15.51 -6.27 0.56
CA GLN A 74 -15.35 -5.72 1.90
C GLN A 74 -14.99 -6.83 2.91
N GLY A 75 -13.94 -6.60 3.69
CA GLY A 75 -13.52 -7.47 4.80
C GLY A 75 -14.13 -7.01 6.13
N HIS A 76 -13.41 -7.22 7.22
CA HIS A 76 -13.75 -6.64 8.52
C HIS A 76 -13.56 -5.11 8.55
N GLY A 77 -14.07 -4.47 9.61
CA GLY A 77 -13.90 -3.04 9.83
C GLY A 77 -14.89 -2.17 9.04
N GLU A 78 -14.57 -0.88 8.94
CA GLU A 78 -15.38 0.12 8.28
C GLU A 78 -15.37 -0.06 6.75
N PRO A 79 -16.47 0.30 6.06
CA PRO A 79 -16.49 0.28 4.61
C PRO A 79 -15.48 1.28 4.03
N ASN A 80 -14.85 0.91 2.91
CA ASN A 80 -14.01 1.83 2.16
C ASN A 80 -14.86 3.03 1.69
N PRO A 81 -14.46 4.28 1.97
CA PRO A 81 -15.25 5.43 1.58
C PRO A 81 -15.18 5.62 0.06
N ASP A 82 -16.34 5.90 -0.51
CA ASP A 82 -16.47 6.21 -1.93
C ASP A 82 -15.88 7.56 -2.30
N HIS A 83 -15.72 8.47 -1.34
CA HIS A 83 -15.28 9.84 -1.56
C HIS A 83 -14.62 10.39 -0.29
N ILE A 84 -13.54 11.16 -0.50
CA ILE A 84 -12.77 11.78 0.58
C ILE A 84 -12.84 13.31 0.37
N PRO A 85 -13.70 14.03 1.11
CA PRO A 85 -13.91 15.47 0.93
C PRO A 85 -12.62 16.29 1.06
N GLU A 86 -11.77 15.96 2.02
CA GLU A 86 -10.50 16.63 2.28
C GLU A 86 -9.54 16.46 1.10
N GLY A 87 -9.51 15.27 0.50
CA GLY A 87 -8.73 14.99 -0.70
C GLY A 87 -9.25 15.77 -1.91
N ALA A 88 -10.58 15.89 -2.03
CA ALA A 88 -11.20 16.65 -3.10
C ALA A 88 -10.94 18.16 -2.98
N GLU A 89 -10.98 18.71 -1.76
CA GLU A 89 -10.60 20.12 -1.48
C GLU A 89 -9.12 20.37 -1.76
N ALA A 90 -8.23 19.48 -1.29
CA ALA A 90 -6.80 19.62 -1.56
C ALA A 90 -6.50 19.62 -3.06
N ALA A 91 -7.17 18.75 -3.84
CA ALA A 91 -7.05 18.74 -5.29
C ALA A 91 -7.54 20.03 -5.95
N ARG A 92 -8.62 20.65 -5.44
CA ARG A 92 -9.09 21.97 -5.90
C ARG A 92 -8.05 23.06 -5.65
N HIS A 93 -7.55 23.16 -4.42
CA HIS A 93 -6.55 24.18 -4.08
C HIS A 93 -5.27 24.04 -4.90
N ILE A 94 -4.79 22.80 -5.13
CA ILE A 94 -3.65 22.55 -6.01
C ILE A 94 -3.97 23.02 -7.43
N ALA A 95 -5.12 22.63 -7.99
CA ALA A 95 -5.52 23.02 -9.33
C ALA A 95 -5.60 24.54 -9.51
N ASP A 96 -6.21 25.25 -8.56
CA ASP A 96 -6.32 26.71 -8.58
C ASP A 96 -4.93 27.38 -8.54
N SER A 97 -4.00 26.84 -7.74
CA SER A 97 -2.64 27.39 -7.61
C SER A 97 -1.77 27.24 -8.86
N ILE A 98 -2.06 26.24 -9.71
CA ILE A 98 -1.26 25.95 -10.92
C ILE A 98 -1.99 26.28 -12.22
N ASN A 99 -3.15 26.95 -12.14
CA ASN A 99 -4.03 27.19 -13.29
C ASN A 99 -4.41 25.88 -14.03
N GLY A 100 -4.62 24.83 -13.25
CA GLY A 100 -5.03 23.50 -13.71
C GLY A 100 -6.54 23.28 -13.55
N PHE A 101 -6.95 22.02 -13.56
CA PHE A 101 -8.32 21.63 -13.19
C PHE A 101 -8.27 20.42 -12.26
N ALA A 102 -9.17 20.39 -11.27
CA ALA A 102 -9.27 19.24 -10.37
C ALA A 102 -9.84 18.03 -11.13
N GLY A 103 -9.14 16.90 -11.01
CA GLY A 103 -9.56 15.62 -11.57
C GLY A 103 -10.10 14.66 -10.51
N SER A 104 -10.86 13.67 -10.94
CA SER A 104 -11.28 12.49 -10.17
C SER A 104 -11.04 11.23 -11.01
N ASN A 105 -11.13 10.04 -10.41
CA ASN A 105 -11.01 8.78 -11.11
C ASN A 105 -12.38 8.22 -11.50
N VAL A 106 -12.44 7.38 -12.55
CA VAL A 106 -13.70 6.78 -13.02
C VAL A 106 -14.34 5.85 -11.97
N GLY A 107 -13.53 5.20 -11.12
CA GLY A 107 -14.02 4.34 -10.05
C GLY A 107 -14.89 5.08 -9.03
N GLU A 108 -14.53 6.32 -8.69
CA GLU A 108 -15.31 7.19 -7.80
C GLU A 108 -16.71 7.49 -8.35
N LEU A 109 -16.82 7.71 -9.67
CA LEU A 109 -18.11 7.86 -10.35
C LEU A 109 -18.95 6.57 -10.28
N MET A 110 -18.30 5.41 -10.35
CA MET A 110 -18.94 4.09 -10.28
C MET A 110 -19.16 3.59 -8.84
N GLY A 111 -18.74 4.34 -7.81
CA GLY A 111 -18.83 3.89 -6.41
C GLY A 111 -17.92 2.71 -6.10
N THR A 112 -16.80 2.59 -6.81
CA THR A 112 -15.79 1.55 -6.61
C THR A 112 -14.45 2.24 -6.37
N PRO A 113 -14.12 2.58 -5.11
CA PRO A 113 -12.87 3.24 -4.79
C PRO A 113 -11.67 2.38 -5.22
N LEU A 114 -10.66 3.02 -5.77
CA LEU A 114 -9.41 2.37 -6.20
C LEU A 114 -8.41 2.40 -5.03
N THR A 115 -7.84 1.25 -4.69
CA THR A 115 -6.66 1.16 -3.82
C THR A 115 -5.49 0.57 -4.62
N ALA A 116 -4.30 1.10 -4.38
CA ALA A 116 -3.07 0.67 -5.04
C ALA A 116 -2.27 -0.37 -4.22
N HIS A 117 -2.46 -0.40 -2.90
CA HIS A 117 -1.57 -1.11 -1.98
C HIS A 117 -2.34 -2.16 -1.16
N PHE A 118 -2.61 -3.32 -1.75
CA PHE A 118 -3.06 -4.48 -0.98
C PHE A 118 -1.91 -4.97 -0.09
N LEU A 119 -2.13 -5.05 1.21
CA LEU A 119 -1.18 -5.49 2.23
C LEU A 119 -1.81 -6.56 3.13
N GLY A 120 -1.00 -7.27 3.92
CA GLY A 120 -1.52 -8.15 4.98
C GLY A 120 -2.08 -9.50 4.50
N GLY A 121 -1.61 -10.02 3.36
CA GLY A 121 -2.00 -11.36 2.89
C GLY A 121 -1.33 -12.51 3.65
N CYS A 122 -0.18 -12.26 4.29
CA CYS A 122 0.57 -13.20 5.11
C CYS A 122 1.21 -12.45 6.30
N PRO A 123 0.40 -11.83 7.17
CA PRO A 123 0.90 -10.88 8.16
C PRO A 123 1.80 -11.57 9.18
N ILE A 124 2.77 -10.82 9.70
CA ILE A 124 3.58 -11.22 10.86
C ILE A 124 2.67 -11.27 12.09
N GLY A 125 2.70 -12.40 12.81
CA GLY A 125 1.97 -12.62 14.06
C GLY A 125 2.90 -13.08 15.20
N ALA A 126 2.37 -13.09 16.42
CA ALA A 126 3.05 -13.70 17.56
C ALA A 126 2.82 -15.22 17.63
N SER A 127 1.73 -15.71 17.04
CA SER A 127 1.37 -17.13 16.94
C SER A 127 0.70 -17.45 15.60
N PRO A 128 0.52 -18.75 15.26
CA PRO A 128 -0.22 -19.18 14.07
C PRO A 128 -1.70 -18.74 14.04
N GLU A 129 -2.28 -18.40 15.18
CA GLU A 129 -3.65 -17.89 15.30
C GLU A 129 -3.75 -16.39 15.01
N GLU A 130 -2.66 -15.65 15.25
CA GLU A 130 -2.61 -14.18 15.10
C GLU A 130 -1.94 -13.74 13.79
N GLY A 131 -1.24 -14.64 13.09
CA GLY A 131 -0.59 -14.34 11.82
C GLY A 131 -0.24 -15.58 11.01
N VAL A 132 0.36 -15.34 9.84
CA VAL A 132 0.72 -16.40 8.89
C VAL A 132 2.21 -16.71 8.98
N ILE A 133 3.03 -15.69 9.22
CA ILE A 133 4.47 -15.81 9.39
C ILE A 133 4.90 -15.35 10.78
N ASP A 134 6.00 -15.91 11.27
CA ASP A 134 6.59 -15.52 12.54
C ASP A 134 7.40 -14.19 12.43
N PRO A 135 7.91 -13.63 13.55
CA PRO A 135 8.70 -12.39 13.54
C PRO A 135 10.02 -12.43 12.74
N TYR A 136 10.42 -13.59 12.24
CA TYR A 136 11.58 -13.83 11.38
C TYR A 136 11.17 -14.14 9.93
N HIS A 137 9.91 -13.89 9.57
CA HIS A 137 9.34 -14.11 8.25
C HIS A 137 9.32 -15.57 7.79
N ARG A 138 9.20 -16.52 8.73
CA ARG A 138 9.02 -17.95 8.44
C ARG A 138 7.54 -18.31 8.48
N LEU A 139 7.06 -19.08 7.52
CA LEU A 139 5.68 -19.60 7.54
C LEU A 139 5.49 -20.54 8.73
N TYR A 140 4.45 -20.31 9.55
CA TYR A 140 4.10 -21.24 10.63
C TYR A 140 3.82 -22.64 10.05
N GLY A 141 4.31 -23.69 10.72
CA GLY A 141 4.25 -25.08 10.25
C GLY A 141 5.21 -25.45 9.10
N HIS A 142 5.80 -24.46 8.41
CA HIS A 142 6.71 -24.68 7.28
C HIS A 142 7.90 -23.70 7.31
N PRO A 143 8.82 -23.81 8.29
CA PRO A 143 9.82 -22.79 8.55
C PRO A 143 10.88 -22.61 7.45
N GLY A 144 10.92 -23.50 6.45
CA GLY A 144 11.74 -23.33 5.25
C GLY A 144 11.11 -22.45 4.17
N ILE A 145 9.86 -22.01 4.35
CA ILE A 145 9.15 -21.09 3.44
C ILE A 145 9.12 -19.71 4.09
N HIS A 146 9.51 -18.69 3.32
CA HIS A 146 9.59 -17.32 3.78
C HIS A 146 8.74 -16.37 2.93
N VAL A 147 8.15 -15.35 3.56
CA VAL A 147 7.37 -14.30 2.88
C VAL A 147 7.98 -12.93 3.20
N VAL A 148 8.42 -12.23 2.15
CA VAL A 148 9.21 -11.00 2.28
C VAL A 148 8.75 -9.97 1.25
N ASP A 149 7.55 -9.46 1.43
CA ASP A 149 6.90 -8.45 0.58
C ASP A 149 5.79 -7.69 1.35
N GLY A 150 4.91 -7.00 0.64
CA GLY A 150 3.76 -6.30 1.23
C GLY A 150 2.75 -7.20 1.96
N ALA A 151 2.75 -8.51 1.71
CA ALA A 151 1.86 -9.44 2.41
C ALA A 151 2.25 -9.60 3.88
N ALA A 152 3.53 -9.42 4.22
CA ALA A 152 4.05 -9.50 5.59
C ALA A 152 3.63 -8.33 6.49
N VAL A 153 3.25 -7.20 5.88
CA VAL A 153 2.88 -5.97 6.61
C VAL A 153 1.55 -6.18 7.36
N SER A 154 1.60 -6.19 8.69
CA SER A 154 0.46 -6.57 9.55
C SER A 154 -0.72 -5.59 9.54
N ALA A 155 -0.48 -4.31 9.25
CA ALA A 155 -1.53 -3.30 9.22
C ALA A 155 -1.22 -2.21 8.19
N ASN A 156 -2.28 -1.55 7.70
CA ASN A 156 -2.12 -0.41 6.81
C ASN A 156 -1.42 0.75 7.54
N LEU A 157 -0.39 1.29 6.92
CA LEU A 157 0.49 2.29 7.50
C LEU A 157 -0.07 3.72 7.39
N GLY A 158 -1.12 3.92 6.60
CA GLY A 158 -1.64 5.26 6.28
C GLY A 158 -0.71 6.09 5.38
N VAL A 159 0.41 5.50 4.92
CA VAL A 159 1.41 6.10 4.03
C VAL A 159 1.91 5.06 3.00
N ASN A 160 2.73 5.49 2.03
CA ASN A 160 3.30 4.60 1.02
C ASN A 160 4.13 3.47 1.67
N PRO A 161 3.83 2.19 1.42
CA PRO A 161 4.46 1.07 2.12
C PRO A 161 5.85 0.69 1.62
N SER A 162 6.34 1.27 0.51
CA SER A 162 7.58 0.81 -0.15
C SER A 162 8.79 0.77 0.80
N LEU A 163 9.00 1.82 1.61
CA LEU A 163 10.11 1.86 2.55
C LEU A 163 9.91 0.92 3.75
N THR A 164 8.67 0.66 4.18
CA THR A 164 8.40 -0.31 5.24
C THR A 164 8.62 -1.74 4.76
N ILE A 165 8.21 -2.07 3.54
CA ILE A 165 8.48 -3.36 2.92
C ILE A 165 10.00 -3.56 2.81
N THR A 166 10.72 -2.53 2.35
CA THR A 166 12.19 -2.57 2.25
C THR A 166 12.82 -2.78 3.62
N ALA A 167 12.41 -2.02 4.63
CA ALA A 167 12.95 -2.13 5.99
C ALA A 167 12.67 -3.51 6.61
N GLN A 168 11.48 -4.08 6.41
CA GLN A 168 11.16 -5.44 6.88
C GLN A 168 11.98 -6.49 6.15
N ALA A 169 12.15 -6.36 4.82
CA ALA A 169 12.96 -7.26 4.02
C ALA A 169 14.43 -7.24 4.45
N GLU A 170 15.01 -6.05 4.58
CA GLU A 170 16.39 -5.87 5.06
C GLU A 170 16.57 -6.44 6.46
N ARG A 171 15.64 -6.15 7.38
CA ARG A 171 15.65 -6.71 8.73
C ARG A 171 15.64 -8.24 8.66
N ALA A 172 14.68 -8.85 7.95
CA ALA A 172 14.54 -10.29 7.88
C ALA A 172 15.81 -10.96 7.33
N MET A 173 16.37 -10.43 6.24
CA MET A 173 17.59 -10.96 5.61
C MET A 173 18.83 -10.75 6.47
N SER A 174 18.92 -9.66 7.23
CA SER A 174 20.06 -9.40 8.11
C SER A 174 20.21 -10.42 9.24
N LEU A 175 19.18 -11.23 9.51
CA LEU A 175 19.19 -12.26 10.56
C LEU A 175 19.55 -13.65 10.02
N TRP A 176 19.81 -13.79 8.72
CA TRP A 176 20.20 -15.07 8.14
C TRP A 176 21.67 -15.38 8.42
N PRO A 177 22.00 -16.64 8.77
CA PRO A 177 23.40 -17.06 8.93
C PRO A 177 24.15 -16.99 7.60
N ASN A 178 25.48 -16.84 7.66
CA ASN A 178 26.27 -17.09 6.46
C ASN A 178 26.20 -18.57 6.08
N LYS A 179 26.42 -18.87 4.81
CA LYS A 179 26.42 -20.25 4.32
C LYS A 179 27.37 -21.13 5.14
N GLY A 180 26.83 -22.19 5.74
CA GLY A 180 27.57 -23.15 6.57
C GLY A 180 27.70 -22.77 8.04
N GLU A 181 27.19 -21.60 8.45
CA GLU A 181 27.08 -21.23 9.86
C GLU A 181 25.75 -21.73 10.44
N PRO A 182 25.70 -22.01 11.76
CA PRO A 182 24.45 -22.35 12.43
C PRO A 182 23.49 -21.15 12.39
N ASP A 183 22.20 -21.44 12.22
CA ASP A 183 21.15 -20.42 12.26
C ASP A 183 20.97 -19.92 13.71
N PRO A 184 21.24 -18.63 14.00
CA PRO A 184 21.07 -18.10 15.36
C PRO A 184 19.61 -17.81 15.69
N ARG A 185 18.69 -17.87 14.72
CA ARG A 185 17.28 -17.59 14.96
C ARG A 185 16.70 -18.67 15.87
N PRO A 186 15.95 -18.30 16.93
CA PRO A 186 15.21 -19.26 17.73
C PRO A 186 14.33 -20.16 16.85
N ALA A 187 14.09 -21.39 17.31
CA ALA A 187 13.14 -22.30 16.66
C ALA A 187 11.75 -21.63 16.56
N PRO A 188 10.91 -21.98 15.56
CA PRO A 188 9.63 -21.30 15.32
C PRO A 188 8.69 -21.16 16.53
N GLU A 189 8.67 -22.15 17.41
CA GLU A 189 7.82 -22.15 18.62
C GLU A 189 8.51 -21.53 19.85
N ALA A 190 9.77 -21.10 19.71
CA ALA A 190 10.48 -20.44 20.79
C ALA A 190 10.07 -18.96 20.88
N PRO A 191 10.11 -18.37 22.08
CA PRO A 191 9.85 -16.94 22.25
C PRO A 191 10.72 -16.06 21.35
N TYR A 192 10.16 -14.94 20.90
CA TYR A 192 10.91 -13.97 20.10
C TYR A 192 12.13 -13.44 20.87
N GLU A 193 13.26 -13.37 20.17
CA GLU A 193 14.50 -12.79 20.67
C GLU A 193 14.98 -11.71 19.70
N ARG A 194 15.42 -10.58 20.25
CA ARG A 194 16.00 -9.54 19.42
C ARG A 194 17.45 -9.88 19.07
N LEU A 195 17.66 -10.30 17.83
CA LEU A 195 18.98 -10.62 17.30
C LEU A 195 19.70 -9.38 16.75
N ARG A 196 21.04 -9.45 16.70
CA ARG A 196 21.88 -8.47 15.99
C ARG A 196 21.98 -8.87 14.52
N PRO A 197 22.03 -7.89 13.59
CA PRO A 197 22.36 -8.15 12.19
C PRO A 197 23.68 -8.92 12.03
N ILE A 198 23.70 -9.93 11.17
CA ILE A 198 24.89 -10.71 10.84
C ILE A 198 25.57 -10.08 9.62
N PRO A 199 26.85 -9.67 9.71
CA PRO A 199 27.57 -9.18 8.53
C PRO A 199 27.80 -10.33 7.53
N PRO A 200 27.50 -10.14 6.24
CA PRO A 200 27.75 -11.15 5.22
C PRO A 200 29.26 -11.30 4.98
N ARG A 201 29.74 -12.55 4.87
CA ARG A 201 31.14 -12.85 4.49
C ARG A 201 31.45 -12.42 3.05
N SER A 202 30.44 -12.48 2.18
CA SER A 202 30.55 -12.11 0.77
C SER A 202 29.39 -11.17 0.42
N PRO A 203 29.50 -9.87 0.72
CA PRO A 203 28.44 -8.90 0.43
C PRO A 203 28.24 -8.76 -1.08
N ALA A 204 26.98 -8.66 -1.52
CA ALA A 204 26.65 -8.41 -2.92
C ALA A 204 27.05 -6.99 -3.37
N VAL A 205 27.05 -6.03 -2.43
CA VAL A 205 27.47 -4.65 -2.66
C VAL A 205 28.89 -4.45 -2.09
N PRO A 206 29.87 -3.97 -2.88
CA PRO A 206 31.22 -3.70 -2.40
C PRO A 206 31.26 -2.73 -1.22
N ALA A 207 32.25 -2.89 -0.33
CA ALA A 207 32.34 -2.12 0.91
C ALA A 207 32.60 -0.62 0.71
N ASP A 208 33.19 -0.24 -0.42
CA ASP A 208 33.49 1.13 -0.84
C ASP A 208 32.34 1.77 -1.64
N ALA A 209 31.33 1.00 -2.05
CA ALA A 209 30.20 1.51 -2.81
C ALA A 209 29.25 2.36 -1.93
N PHE A 210 28.55 3.30 -2.55
CA PHE A 210 27.59 4.16 -1.86
C PHE A 210 26.50 3.37 -1.12
N GLY A 211 26.03 2.27 -1.72
CA GLY A 211 25.01 1.38 -1.14
C GLY A 211 25.57 0.27 -0.23
N ALA A 212 26.83 0.34 0.19
CA ALA A 212 27.42 -0.67 1.05
C ALA A 212 26.65 -0.81 2.37
N LEU A 213 26.46 -2.06 2.83
CA LEU A 213 25.91 -2.33 4.15
C LEU A 213 26.84 -1.76 5.23
N LYS A 214 26.35 -0.81 6.01
CA LYS A 214 27.07 -0.22 7.15
C LYS A 214 26.41 -0.64 8.45
N LEU A 215 27.10 -1.51 9.20
CA LEU A 215 26.69 -1.93 10.53
C LEU A 215 27.53 -1.20 11.61
N PRO A 216 26.94 -0.86 12.77
CA PRO A 216 25.53 -1.08 13.14
C PRO A 216 24.59 -0.14 12.37
N LEU A 217 23.37 -0.61 12.10
CA LEU A 217 22.30 0.25 11.56
C LEU A 217 22.03 1.40 12.54
N LEU A 218 21.67 2.58 12.00
CA LEU A 218 21.33 3.74 12.83
C LEU A 218 20.28 3.36 13.88
N PRO A 219 20.43 3.79 15.14
CA PRO A 219 19.46 3.48 16.18
C PRO A 219 18.10 4.07 15.80
N VAL A 220 17.04 3.27 15.97
CA VAL A 220 15.66 3.75 15.84
C VAL A 220 15.46 4.86 16.88
N PRO A 221 15.04 6.08 16.48
CA PRO A 221 14.75 7.14 17.43
C PRO A 221 13.73 6.65 18.47
N LYS A 222 13.92 7.02 19.74
CA LYS A 222 12.91 6.72 20.76
C LYS A 222 11.61 7.42 20.36
N ALA A 223 10.55 6.64 20.13
CA ALA A 223 9.23 7.21 19.96
C ALA A 223 8.86 7.97 21.25
N PRO A 224 8.36 9.21 21.15
CA PRO A 224 7.86 9.92 22.31
C PRO A 224 6.73 9.10 22.96
N PRO A 225 6.62 9.10 24.30
CA PRO A 225 5.49 8.48 24.97
C PRO A 225 4.19 9.08 24.44
N ARG A 226 3.14 8.25 24.29
CA ARG A 226 1.81 8.77 23.98
C ARG A 226 1.42 9.75 25.08
N ALA A 227 1.05 10.97 24.67
CA ALA A 227 0.46 11.99 25.53
C ALA A 227 -0.93 11.56 26.01
#